data_AF-A0A8J7CIA1-F1
#
_entry.id   AF-A0A8J7CIA1-F1
#
_cell.length_a   1.000
_cell.length_b   1.000
_cell.length_c   1.000
_cell.angle_alpha   90.00
_cell.angle_beta   90.00
_cell.angle_gamma   90.00
#
_symmetry.space_group_name_H-M   'P 1'
#
loop_
_entity.id
_entity.type
_entity.pdbx_description
1 polymer ?
#
loop_
_entity_poly.entity_id
_entity_poly.type
_entity_poly.pdbx_seq_one_letter_code
_entity_poly.pdbx_strand_id
1 'polypeptide(L)'
;MGLLNKVKGLFSPRKDKEEKIGQDLSRPYPHEVLEKYKKIKVNGDLERMTTLIEEMLGQSDDFVLRRFRISGTYSAVLFYFSNMVQQKNINEDVLKPLMSPSPHLVKRIRREGMSRVLLQDILYHTEGQEETRLDQVIEAILRGETAVLVQGMESALLIGTRSIEKRAVDQPSTEQVIRGSRDGFIEQIGTNIALIRYRLQSPDFRIKALQIGRLSKTKVVLCYIEGVANPDLI
;
A
#
# COMPACT_ATOMS: atom_id res chain seq x y z
N MET A 1 33.08 -46.42 38.58
CA MET A 1 32.98 -45.16 39.37
C MET A 1 33.98 -44.15 38.83
N GLY A 2 33.55 -43.15 38.06
CA GLY A 2 34.37 -41.93 37.88
C GLY A 2 34.49 -41.30 36.49
N LEU A 3 33.65 -41.65 35.50
CA LEU A 3 33.57 -40.93 34.21
C LEU A 3 32.56 -39.78 34.26
N LEU A 4 32.71 -38.82 35.19
CA LEU A 4 31.69 -37.79 35.40
C LEU A 4 32.18 -36.36 35.69
N ASN A 5 33.47 -36.02 35.52
CA ASN A 5 33.94 -34.67 35.86
C ASN A 5 34.95 -34.06 34.88
N LYS A 6 34.61 -33.95 33.59
CA LYS A 6 35.34 -33.06 32.66
C LYS A 6 34.49 -32.32 31.62
N VAL A 7 33.21 -32.09 31.90
CA VAL A 7 32.31 -31.24 31.06
C VAL A 7 31.75 -30.05 31.87
N LYS A 8 32.61 -29.37 32.64
CA LYS A 8 32.25 -28.15 33.40
C LYS A 8 33.04 -26.91 32.95
N GLY A 9 33.35 -26.82 31.65
CA GLY A 9 34.05 -25.67 31.05
C GLY A 9 33.29 -24.94 29.94
N LEU A 10 32.06 -25.35 29.57
CA LEU A 10 31.34 -24.80 28.40
C LEU A 10 30.25 -23.77 28.71
N PHE A 11 30.00 -23.46 29.98
CA PHE A 11 29.01 -22.45 30.38
C PHE A 11 29.61 -21.49 31.41
N SER A 12 30.48 -20.61 30.95
CA SER A 12 30.64 -19.31 31.59
C SER A 12 29.50 -18.41 31.10
N PRO A 13 28.73 -17.74 31.98
CA PRO A 13 27.80 -16.72 31.53
C PRO A 13 28.60 -15.67 30.77
N ARG A 14 28.35 -15.53 29.45
CA ARG A 14 28.80 -14.34 28.74
C ARG A 14 28.19 -13.18 29.49
N LYS A 15 29.02 -12.26 30.00
CA LYS A 15 28.54 -10.94 30.39
C LYS A 15 27.86 -10.39 29.16
N ASP A 16 26.53 -10.32 29.19
CA ASP A 16 25.76 -9.59 28.21
C ASP A 16 26.31 -8.17 28.21
N LYS A 17 27.07 -7.84 27.17
CA LYS A 17 27.24 -6.44 26.80
C LYS A 17 25.84 -6.03 26.39
N GLU A 18 25.15 -5.35 27.29
CA GLU A 18 24.07 -4.44 26.92
C GLU A 18 24.68 -3.41 25.96
N GLU A 19 24.81 -3.79 24.69
CA GLU A 19 24.76 -2.81 23.62
C GLU A 19 23.36 -2.22 23.70
N LYS A 20 23.26 -1.12 24.45
CA LYS A 20 22.16 -0.19 24.33
C LYS A 20 22.10 0.15 22.85
N ILE A 21 21.17 -0.48 22.14
CA ILE A 21 20.65 0.03 20.88
C ILE A 21 20.07 1.37 21.27
N GLY A 22 20.90 2.41 21.21
CA GLY A 22 20.45 3.77 21.34
C GLY A 22 19.42 3.95 20.24
N GLN A 23 18.14 4.03 20.62
CA GLN A 23 17.16 4.62 19.74
C GLN A 23 17.68 6.03 19.49
N ASP A 24 18.23 6.22 18.30
CA ASP A 24 18.54 7.53 17.78
C ASP A 24 17.21 8.26 17.58
N LEU A 25 16.74 8.90 18.66
CA LEU A 25 15.52 9.71 18.74
C LEU A 25 15.60 10.97 17.86
N SER A 26 16.70 11.19 17.14
CA SER A 26 16.82 12.25 16.13
C SER A 26 16.21 11.88 14.78
N ARG A 27 15.81 10.62 14.59
CA ARG A 27 15.21 10.15 13.35
C ARG A 27 13.72 10.47 13.30
N PRO A 28 13.22 10.98 12.17
CA PRO A 28 11.80 11.21 11.94
C PRO A 28 10.91 10.04 12.38
N TYR A 29 9.87 10.32 13.16
CA TYR A 29 8.87 9.29 13.48
C TYR A 29 8.05 8.91 12.21
N PRO A 30 7.50 7.67 12.13
CA PRO A 30 6.70 7.21 10.97
C PRO A 30 5.40 8.01 10.81
N HIS A 31 5.45 9.15 10.12
CA HIS A 31 4.36 10.07 9.73
C HIS A 31 4.88 11.45 9.28
N GLU A 32 6.16 11.78 9.49
CA GLU A 32 6.71 13.09 9.10
C GLU A 32 6.59 13.38 7.60
N VAL A 33 6.60 12.34 6.76
CA VAL A 33 6.34 12.48 5.32
C VAL A 33 4.99 13.16 5.11
N LEU A 34 3.91 12.69 5.76
CA LEU A 34 2.59 13.31 5.60
C LEU A 34 2.54 14.74 6.15
N GLU A 35 3.21 15.02 7.28
CA GLU A 35 3.28 16.38 7.84
C GLU A 35 4.00 17.37 6.91
N LYS A 36 5.04 16.94 6.20
CA LYS A 36 5.73 17.75 5.18
C LYS A 36 4.80 18.15 4.03
N TYR A 37 3.84 17.29 3.67
CA TYR A 37 3.00 17.46 2.48
C TYR A 37 1.55 17.87 2.79
N LYS A 38 1.20 18.05 4.06
CA LYS A 38 -0.14 18.43 4.55
C LYS A 38 -0.73 19.71 3.95
N LYS A 39 0.14 20.59 3.44
CA LYS A 39 -0.25 21.86 2.80
C LYS A 39 -0.31 21.80 1.28
N ILE A 40 0.15 20.70 0.67
CA ILE A 40 0.15 20.56 -0.78
C ILE A 40 -1.25 20.17 -1.24
N LYS A 41 -1.77 20.96 -2.18
CA LYS A 41 -2.98 20.64 -2.91
C LYS A 41 -2.64 19.93 -4.21
N VAL A 42 -3.51 18.99 -4.59
CA VAL A 42 -3.56 18.44 -5.93
C VAL A 42 -3.76 19.61 -6.91
N ASN A 43 -3.04 19.57 -8.03
CA ASN A 43 -3.17 20.55 -9.09
C ASN A 43 -3.24 19.84 -10.44
N GLY A 44 -3.57 20.59 -11.49
CA GLY A 44 -3.77 20.04 -12.83
C GLY A 44 -2.51 19.52 -13.54
N ASP A 45 -1.33 19.58 -12.93
CA ASP A 45 -0.09 19.04 -13.49
C ASP A 45 0.08 17.56 -13.11
N LEU A 46 -0.33 16.67 -14.04
CA LEU A 46 -0.35 15.23 -13.80
C LEU A 46 1.05 14.68 -13.52
N GLU A 47 2.06 15.12 -14.26
CA GLU A 47 3.44 14.61 -14.10
C GLU A 47 4.02 15.03 -12.75
N ARG A 48 3.88 16.30 -12.39
CA ARG A 48 4.32 16.79 -11.08
C ARG A 48 3.66 16.04 -9.94
N MET A 49 2.34 15.84 -9.99
CA MET A 49 1.61 15.13 -8.93
C MET A 49 2.00 13.65 -8.88
N THR A 50 2.24 13.04 -10.03
CA THR A 50 2.66 11.64 -10.11
C THR A 50 4.03 11.45 -9.45
N THR A 51 5.01 12.31 -9.76
CA THR A 51 6.33 12.29 -9.13
C THR A 51 6.25 12.47 -7.62
N LEU A 52 5.43 13.39 -7.11
CA LEU A 52 5.27 13.57 -5.67
C LEU A 52 4.70 12.32 -4.98
N ILE A 53 3.71 11.66 -5.58
CA ILE A 53 3.14 10.41 -5.02
C ILE A 53 4.20 9.30 -5.00
N GLU A 54 4.95 9.14 -6.10
CA GLU A 54 6.04 8.15 -6.18
C GLU A 54 7.14 8.42 -5.15
N GLU A 55 7.54 9.69 -4.95
CA GLU A 55 8.52 10.09 -3.93
C GLU A 55 8.02 9.78 -2.51
N MET A 56 6.73 10.02 -2.24
CA MET A 56 6.14 9.81 -0.92
C MET A 56 5.96 8.33 -0.56
N LEU A 57 5.51 7.51 -1.51
CA LEU A 57 5.27 6.08 -1.28
C LEU A 57 6.51 5.22 -1.53
N GLY A 58 7.55 5.80 -2.13
CA GLY A 58 8.83 5.17 -2.39
C GLY A 58 8.73 3.95 -3.29
N GLN A 59 9.85 3.22 -3.38
CA GLN A 59 9.90 1.98 -4.15
C GLN A 59 9.33 0.83 -3.33
N SER A 60 8.16 0.37 -3.71
CA SER A 60 7.51 -0.80 -3.11
C SER A 60 6.91 -1.67 -4.21
N ASP A 61 7.25 -2.95 -4.24
CA ASP A 61 6.87 -3.86 -5.33
C ASP A 61 5.36 -4.15 -5.39
N ASP A 62 4.64 -3.81 -4.33
CA ASP A 62 3.19 -3.88 -4.29
C ASP A 62 2.49 -2.58 -4.70
N PHE A 63 3.21 -1.45 -4.83
CA PHE A 63 2.66 -0.18 -5.29
C PHE A 63 2.56 -0.16 -6.81
N VAL A 64 1.37 0.12 -7.32
CA VAL A 64 1.09 0.15 -8.75
C VAL A 64 0.76 1.56 -9.20
N LEU A 65 1.47 2.00 -10.23
CA LEU A 65 1.18 3.18 -11.03
C LEU A 65 0.83 2.74 -12.44
N ARG A 66 -0.34 3.14 -12.94
CA ARG A 66 -0.75 2.84 -14.31
C ARG A 66 -1.23 4.09 -15.04
N ARG A 67 -0.56 4.42 -16.14
CA ARG A 67 -0.94 5.50 -17.05
C ARG A 67 -1.99 5.02 -18.05
N PHE A 68 -2.98 5.86 -18.32
CA PHE A 68 -4.04 5.59 -19.30
C PHE A 68 -4.63 6.90 -19.83
N ARG A 69 -5.61 6.79 -20.73
CA ARG A 69 -6.36 7.95 -21.24
C ARG A 69 -7.85 7.75 -21.06
N ILE A 70 -8.52 8.76 -20.51
CA ILE A 70 -9.98 8.82 -20.39
C ILE A 70 -10.55 9.20 -21.75
N SER A 71 -11.36 8.31 -22.34
CA SER A 71 -11.93 8.48 -23.68
C SER A 71 -10.87 8.84 -24.75
N GLY A 72 -9.65 8.30 -24.62
CA GLY A 72 -8.53 8.60 -25.51
C GLY A 72 -8.01 10.06 -25.48
N THR A 73 -8.59 10.93 -24.65
CA THR A 73 -8.39 12.39 -24.69
C THR A 73 -7.61 12.90 -23.50
N TYR A 74 -8.07 12.60 -22.28
CA TYR A 74 -7.45 13.14 -21.07
C TYR A 74 -6.46 12.14 -20.51
N SER A 75 -5.19 12.53 -20.41
CA SER A 75 -4.18 11.72 -19.73
C SER A 75 -4.54 11.56 -18.26
N ALA A 76 -4.40 10.35 -17.74
CA ALA A 76 -4.68 10.03 -16.36
C ALA A 76 -3.68 9.00 -15.82
N VAL A 77 -3.47 9.02 -14.51
CA VAL A 77 -2.68 8.02 -13.79
C VAL A 77 -3.51 7.45 -12.65
N LEU A 78 -3.48 6.13 -12.51
CA LEU A 78 -4.15 5.37 -11.47
C LEU A 78 -3.11 4.78 -10.52
N PHE A 79 -3.36 4.89 -9.21
CA PHE A 79 -2.46 4.48 -8.13
C PHE A 79 -3.19 3.59 -7.13
N TYR A 80 -2.56 2.47 -6.74
CA TYR A 80 -3.10 1.57 -5.71
C TYR A 80 -2.02 0.59 -5.21
N PHE A 81 -2.27 -0.06 -4.06
CA PHE A 81 -1.48 -1.23 -3.64
C PHE A 81 -2.13 -2.52 -4.16
N SER A 82 -1.40 -3.27 -4.98
CA SER A 82 -1.88 -4.46 -5.70
C SER A 82 -2.43 -5.57 -4.80
N ASN A 83 -1.89 -5.73 -3.59
CA ASN A 83 -2.35 -6.72 -2.63
C ASN A 83 -3.55 -6.25 -1.79
N MET A 84 -3.96 -4.98 -1.88
CA MET A 84 -5.09 -4.42 -1.10
C MET A 84 -6.38 -4.27 -1.92
N VAL A 85 -6.34 -4.60 -3.21
CA VAL A 85 -7.47 -4.44 -4.14
C VAL A 85 -7.67 -5.70 -4.97
N GLN A 86 -8.90 -5.93 -5.41
CA GLN A 86 -9.20 -6.95 -6.40
C GLN A 86 -8.95 -6.38 -7.80
N GLN A 87 -8.05 -7.01 -8.56
CA GLN A 87 -7.69 -6.56 -9.90
C GLN A 87 -8.91 -6.50 -10.85
N LYS A 88 -9.91 -7.36 -10.62
CA LYS A 88 -11.18 -7.33 -11.36
C LYS A 88 -11.89 -5.99 -11.19
N ASN A 89 -12.02 -5.48 -9.96
CA ASN A 89 -12.68 -4.20 -9.69
C ASN A 89 -11.93 -3.03 -10.35
N ILE A 90 -10.58 -3.06 -10.33
CA ILE A 90 -9.77 -2.05 -11.04
C ILE A 90 -10.05 -2.07 -12.54
N ASN A 91 -10.12 -3.25 -13.16
CA ASN A 91 -10.30 -3.36 -14.60
C ASN A 91 -11.73 -3.07 -15.04
N GLU A 92 -12.73 -3.64 -14.36
CA GLU A 92 -14.14 -3.61 -14.76
C GLU A 92 -14.88 -2.37 -14.26
N ASP A 93 -14.59 -1.91 -13.04
CA ASP A 93 -15.38 -0.85 -12.38
C ASP A 93 -14.70 0.52 -12.44
N VAL A 94 -13.40 0.55 -12.71
CA VAL A 94 -12.61 1.81 -12.81
C VAL A 94 -12.11 2.04 -14.23
N LEU A 95 -11.23 1.18 -14.75
CA LEU A 95 -10.55 1.46 -16.01
C LEU A 95 -11.47 1.37 -17.22
N LYS A 96 -12.28 0.32 -17.33
CA LYS A 96 -13.21 0.14 -18.46
C LYS A 96 -14.17 1.33 -18.62
N PRO A 97 -14.91 1.78 -17.58
CA PRO A 97 -15.79 2.93 -17.70
C PRO A 97 -15.04 4.23 -18.02
N LEU A 98 -13.86 4.46 -17.44
CA LEU A 98 -13.08 5.67 -17.72
C LEU A 98 -12.46 5.70 -19.12
N MET A 99 -11.98 4.56 -19.63
CA MET A 99 -11.33 4.48 -20.94
C MET A 99 -12.34 4.50 -22.09
N SER A 100 -13.50 3.87 -21.90
CA SER A 100 -14.53 3.72 -22.95
C SER A 100 -15.93 4.16 -22.48
N PRO A 101 -16.11 5.41 -22.01
CA PRO A 101 -17.41 5.93 -21.62
C PRO A 101 -18.31 6.15 -22.84
N SER A 102 -19.63 6.13 -22.63
CA SER A 102 -20.60 6.47 -23.67
C SER A 102 -20.34 7.87 -24.26
N PRO A 103 -20.40 8.05 -25.60
CA PRO A 103 -20.03 9.32 -26.25
C PRO A 103 -20.77 10.57 -25.73
N HIS A 104 -22.02 10.41 -25.29
CA HIS A 104 -22.80 11.50 -24.70
C HIS A 104 -22.22 12.00 -23.36
N LEU A 105 -21.62 11.12 -22.55
CA LEU A 105 -21.00 11.48 -21.27
C LEU A 105 -19.70 12.27 -21.48
N VAL A 106 -18.92 11.90 -22.50
CA VAL A 106 -17.68 12.63 -22.86
C VAL A 106 -17.98 14.09 -23.20
N LYS A 107 -19.10 14.36 -23.89
CA LYS A 107 -19.55 15.73 -24.19
C LYS A 107 -19.96 16.50 -22.92
N ARG A 108 -20.43 15.82 -21.87
CA ARG A 108 -20.79 16.43 -20.59
C ARG A 108 -19.57 16.84 -19.78
N ILE A 109 -18.45 16.11 -19.86
CA ILE A 109 -17.19 16.45 -19.17
C ILE A 109 -16.80 17.92 -19.38
N ARG A 110 -16.85 18.40 -20.64
CA ARG A 110 -16.49 19.80 -20.98
C ARG A 110 -17.51 20.84 -20.53
N ARG A 111 -18.77 20.44 -20.31
CA ARG A 111 -19.89 21.36 -20.04
C ARG A 111 -20.24 21.45 -18.55
N GLU A 112 -20.09 20.35 -17.82
CA GLU A 112 -20.67 20.16 -16.47
C GLU A 112 -19.61 19.97 -15.37
N GLY A 113 -18.32 19.95 -15.76
CA GLY A 113 -17.19 19.73 -14.85
C GLY A 113 -16.71 18.28 -14.87
N MET A 114 -15.38 18.11 -14.93
CA MET A 114 -14.77 16.80 -15.13
C MET A 114 -14.96 15.87 -13.93
N SER A 115 -14.63 16.33 -12.71
CA SER A 115 -14.73 15.49 -11.50
C SER A 115 -16.14 14.93 -11.29
N ARG A 116 -17.14 15.82 -11.38
CA ARG A 116 -18.55 15.47 -11.25
C ARG A 116 -18.99 14.39 -12.24
N VAL A 117 -18.72 14.58 -13.53
CA VAL A 117 -19.15 13.63 -14.57
C VAL A 117 -18.43 12.29 -14.42
N LEU A 118 -17.15 12.31 -14.05
CA LEU A 118 -16.40 11.07 -13.81
C LEU A 118 -16.98 10.28 -12.63
N LEU A 119 -17.24 10.93 -11.50
CA LEU A 119 -17.75 10.29 -10.28
C LEU A 119 -19.23 9.88 -10.36
N GLN A 120 -20.09 10.75 -10.90
CA GLN A 120 -21.55 10.56 -10.84
C GLN A 120 -22.11 9.79 -12.05
N ASP A 121 -21.47 9.92 -13.23
CA ASP A 121 -22.07 9.43 -14.47
C ASP A 121 -21.25 8.33 -15.17
N ILE A 122 -19.93 8.25 -14.92
CA ILE A 122 -19.03 7.32 -15.62
C ILE A 122 -18.63 6.14 -14.75
N LEU A 123 -18.12 6.38 -13.55
CA LEU A 123 -17.67 5.32 -12.64
C LEU A 123 -18.85 4.51 -12.09
N TYR A 124 -18.65 3.21 -11.89
CA TYR A 124 -19.67 2.31 -11.38
C TYR A 124 -19.62 2.12 -9.86
N HIS A 125 -18.77 2.87 -9.17
CA HIS A 125 -18.48 2.68 -7.75
C HIS A 125 -19.33 3.57 -6.85
N THR A 126 -19.96 2.98 -5.82
CA THR A 126 -20.80 3.71 -4.85
C THR A 126 -19.99 4.63 -3.94
N GLU A 127 -18.76 4.22 -3.60
CA GLU A 127 -17.84 4.98 -2.76
C GLU A 127 -16.79 5.67 -3.64
N GLY A 128 -17.17 6.78 -4.25
CA GLY A 128 -16.27 7.65 -5.03
C GLY A 128 -16.29 9.06 -4.46
N GLN A 129 -15.13 9.64 -4.18
CA GLN A 129 -15.01 11.00 -3.64
C GLN A 129 -13.91 11.79 -4.34
N GLU A 130 -14.04 13.12 -4.29
CA GLU A 130 -13.04 14.06 -4.78
C GLU A 130 -12.19 14.54 -3.61
N GLU A 131 -10.87 14.53 -3.74
CA GLU A 131 -9.95 15.05 -2.73
C GLU A 131 -8.94 16.02 -3.34
N THR A 132 -8.76 17.16 -2.68
CA THR A 132 -7.89 18.26 -3.13
C THR A 132 -6.57 18.30 -2.39
N ARG A 133 -6.44 17.59 -1.26
CA ARG A 133 -5.25 17.56 -0.42
C ARG A 133 -4.42 16.32 -0.69
N LEU A 134 -3.14 16.52 -1.02
CA LEU A 134 -2.25 15.42 -1.39
C LEU A 134 -2.02 14.44 -0.24
N ASP A 135 -1.94 14.92 1.01
CA ASP A 135 -1.78 14.05 2.17
C ASP A 135 -2.98 13.10 2.34
N GLN A 136 -4.20 13.59 2.13
CA GLN A 136 -5.43 12.78 2.19
C GLN A 136 -5.51 11.76 1.05
N VAL A 137 -5.01 12.11 -0.14
CA VAL A 137 -4.87 11.17 -1.26
C VAL A 137 -3.93 10.01 -0.89
N ILE A 138 -2.78 10.33 -0.29
CA ILE A 138 -1.80 9.33 0.12
C ILE A 138 -2.36 8.44 1.21
N GLU A 139 -3.04 9.01 2.21
CA GLU A 139 -3.73 8.25 3.25
C GLU A 139 -4.80 7.31 2.67
N ALA A 140 -5.56 7.75 1.67
CA ALA A 140 -6.52 6.89 0.97
C ALA A 140 -5.84 5.71 0.26
N ILE A 141 -4.75 5.95 -0.47
CA ILE A 141 -3.97 4.88 -1.09
C ILE A 141 -3.46 3.89 -0.03
N LEU A 142 -2.94 4.39 1.10
CA LEU A 142 -2.48 3.55 2.23
C LEU A 142 -3.62 2.75 2.88
N ARG A 143 -4.86 3.24 2.82
CA ARG A 143 -6.06 2.50 3.26
C ARG A 143 -6.52 1.45 2.24
N GLY A 144 -5.92 1.39 1.05
CA GLY A 144 -6.27 0.45 -0.03
C GLY A 144 -7.34 0.98 -0.97
N GLU A 145 -7.58 2.29 -0.98
CA GLU A 145 -8.38 2.94 -2.02
C GLU A 145 -7.54 3.10 -3.30
N THR A 146 -8.21 3.24 -4.44
CA THR A 146 -7.56 3.60 -5.70
C THR A 146 -7.66 5.09 -5.91
N ALA A 147 -6.53 5.75 -6.15
CA ALA A 147 -6.50 7.16 -6.52
C ALA A 147 -6.34 7.29 -8.04
N VAL A 148 -7.10 8.21 -8.65
CA VAL A 148 -6.97 8.57 -10.06
C VAL A 148 -6.71 10.07 -10.17
N LEU A 149 -5.58 10.42 -10.78
CA LEU A 149 -5.26 11.79 -11.18
C LEU A 149 -5.54 11.96 -12.67
N VAL A 150 -6.05 13.13 -13.06
CA VAL A 150 -6.36 13.47 -14.45
C VAL A 150 -5.74 14.82 -14.79
N GLN A 151 -5.09 14.90 -15.95
CA GLN A 151 -4.48 16.14 -16.43
C GLN A 151 -5.51 17.28 -16.46
N GLY A 152 -5.16 18.39 -15.82
CA GLY A 152 -6.01 19.59 -15.75
C GLY A 152 -7.05 19.57 -14.62
N MET A 153 -7.16 18.50 -13.82
CA MET A 153 -7.99 18.48 -12.61
C MET A 153 -7.19 18.90 -11.37
N GLU A 154 -7.74 19.79 -10.55
CA GLU A 154 -7.13 20.23 -9.27
C GLU A 154 -7.53 19.34 -8.09
N SER A 155 -7.85 18.08 -8.39
CA SER A 155 -8.30 17.09 -7.43
C SER A 155 -8.02 15.68 -7.92
N ALA A 156 -7.91 14.76 -6.98
CA ALA A 156 -7.86 13.32 -7.22
C ALA A 156 -9.25 12.72 -7.05
N LEU A 157 -9.54 11.68 -7.82
CA LEU A 157 -10.68 10.80 -7.56
C LEU A 157 -10.22 9.65 -6.69
N LEU A 158 -10.84 9.48 -5.53
CA LEU A 158 -10.60 8.35 -4.63
C LEU A 158 -11.76 7.37 -4.76
N ILE A 159 -11.44 6.11 -5.02
CA ILE A 159 -12.41 5.06 -5.32
C ILE A 159 -12.20 3.92 -4.31
N GLY A 160 -13.27 3.53 -3.62
CA GLY A 160 -13.28 2.49 -2.59
C GLY A 160 -13.05 1.06 -3.09
N THR A 161 -11.93 0.79 -3.75
CA THR A 161 -11.59 -0.52 -4.35
C THR A 161 -11.02 -1.54 -3.36
N ARG A 162 -11.03 -1.19 -2.07
CA ARG A 162 -10.38 -1.95 -1.02
C ARG A 162 -11.01 -3.33 -0.90
N SER A 163 -10.19 -4.35 -0.99
CA SER A 163 -10.58 -5.73 -0.71
C SER A 163 -9.58 -6.36 0.23
N ILE A 164 -10.02 -6.59 1.47
CA ILE A 164 -9.30 -7.47 2.38
C ILE A 164 -10.12 -8.75 2.41
N GLU A 165 -9.50 -9.88 2.08
CA GLU A 165 -10.09 -11.20 2.28
C GLU A 165 -10.39 -11.35 3.78
N LYS A 166 -11.61 -11.00 4.18
CA LYS A 166 -12.14 -11.37 5.48
C LYS A 166 -12.34 -12.88 5.39
N ARG A 167 -11.65 -13.62 6.25
CA ARG A 167 -11.80 -15.08 6.38
C ARG A 167 -13.27 -15.47 6.17
N ALA A 168 -13.51 -16.48 5.33
CA ALA A 168 -14.70 -17.30 5.53
C ALA A 168 -14.64 -17.73 7.00
N VAL A 169 -15.66 -17.37 7.77
CA VAL A 169 -15.69 -17.65 9.21
C VAL A 169 -15.91 -19.14 9.38
N ASP A 170 -14.88 -19.95 9.20
CA ASP A 170 -14.88 -21.33 9.66
C ASP A 170 -14.29 -21.36 11.06
N GLN A 171 -15.12 -21.80 12.01
CA GLN A 171 -14.69 -22.04 13.38
C GLN A 171 -13.67 -23.19 13.36
N PRO A 172 -12.46 -23.02 13.90
CA PRO A 172 -11.61 -24.16 14.16
C PRO A 172 -12.30 -25.02 15.25
N SER A 173 -12.48 -26.31 14.97
CA SER A 173 -12.85 -27.29 15.97
C SER A 173 -11.72 -27.40 16.99
N THR A 174 -12.01 -26.90 18.20
CA THR A 174 -11.34 -27.23 19.46
C THR A 174 -9.82 -27.05 19.53
N GLU A 175 -9.40 -25.84 19.91
CA GLU A 175 -8.54 -25.66 21.09
C GLU A 175 -8.71 -24.22 21.62
N GLN A 176 -8.98 -24.08 22.92
CA GLN A 176 -9.15 -22.77 23.55
C GLN A 176 -7.80 -22.04 23.60
N VAL A 177 -7.56 -21.11 22.67
CA VAL A 177 -6.43 -20.19 22.77
C VAL A 177 -6.85 -18.91 23.51
N ILE A 178 -6.15 -18.67 24.61
CA ILE A 178 -6.26 -17.54 25.52
C ILE A 178 -5.71 -16.28 24.83
N ARG A 179 -6.58 -15.27 24.63
CA ARG A 179 -6.33 -13.85 24.30
C ARG A 179 -5.21 -13.51 23.28
N GLY A 180 -5.60 -13.26 22.03
CA GLY A 180 -4.83 -12.55 20.98
C GLY A 180 -5.66 -12.38 19.69
N SER A 181 -5.43 -11.34 18.88
CA SER A 181 -6.14 -11.14 17.60
C SER A 181 -5.85 -12.32 16.66
N ARG A 182 -6.90 -12.94 16.11
CA ARG A 182 -6.79 -14.23 15.38
C ARG A 182 -6.14 -14.15 13.99
N ASP A 183 -5.53 -13.04 13.57
CA ASP A 183 -5.01 -12.91 12.19
C ASP A 183 -3.63 -13.57 12.07
N GLY A 184 -3.63 -14.88 11.86
CA GLY A 184 -2.43 -15.63 11.48
C GLY A 184 -2.12 -15.46 10.00
N PHE A 185 -0.83 -15.42 9.65
CA PHE A 185 -0.41 -15.54 8.25
C PHE A 185 -0.82 -16.89 7.67
N ILE A 186 -1.12 -16.90 6.37
CA ILE A 186 -1.44 -18.11 5.60
C ILE A 186 -0.38 -18.34 4.52
N GLU A 187 -0.49 -19.43 3.76
CA GLU A 187 0.50 -19.76 2.71
C GLU A 187 0.52 -18.74 1.57
N GLN A 188 -0.60 -18.07 1.31
CA GLN A 188 -0.72 -17.07 0.25
C GLN A 188 -0.07 -15.75 0.66
N ILE A 189 1.12 -15.49 0.09
CA ILE A 189 1.94 -14.31 0.39
C ILE A 189 1.22 -12.97 0.15
N GLY A 190 0.34 -12.90 -0.86
CA GLY A 190 -0.42 -11.68 -1.17
C GLY A 190 -1.39 -11.31 -0.04
N THR A 191 -2.11 -12.30 0.51
CA THR A 191 -3.01 -12.10 1.65
C THR A 191 -2.24 -11.63 2.89
N ASN A 192 -1.05 -12.19 3.14
CA ASN A 192 -0.20 -11.74 4.26
C ASN A 192 0.27 -10.29 4.09
N ILE A 193 0.68 -9.91 2.87
CA ILE A 193 1.05 -8.52 2.56
C ILE A 193 -0.15 -7.59 2.83
N ALA A 194 -1.33 -7.97 2.36
CA ALA A 194 -2.56 -7.20 2.56
C ALA A 194 -2.85 -6.97 4.05
N LEU A 195 -2.68 -8.02 4.88
CA LEU A 195 -2.86 -7.94 6.33
C LEU A 195 -1.83 -7.01 6.99
N ILE A 196 -0.56 -7.07 6.59
CA ILE A 196 0.48 -6.17 7.12
C ILE A 196 0.17 -4.73 6.72
N ARG A 197 -0.08 -4.46 5.43
CA ARG A 197 -0.47 -3.14 4.92
C ARG A 197 -1.72 -2.59 5.61
N TYR A 198 -2.70 -3.45 5.89
CA TYR A 198 -3.91 -3.06 6.60
C TYR A 198 -3.61 -2.50 7.99
N ARG A 199 -2.68 -3.15 8.70
CA ARG A 199 -2.30 -2.79 10.07
C ARG A 199 -1.25 -1.68 10.14
N LEU A 200 -0.38 -1.59 9.13
CA LEU A 200 0.70 -0.61 9.03
C LEU A 200 0.47 0.30 7.81
N GLN A 201 -0.40 1.29 7.99
CA GLN A 201 -0.74 2.29 6.98
C GLN A 201 0.28 3.43 6.99
N SER A 202 1.56 3.08 6.78
CA SER A 202 2.66 4.04 6.76
C SER A 202 3.19 4.22 5.33
N PRO A 203 3.43 5.46 4.88
CA PRO A 203 4.11 5.73 3.60
C PRO A 203 5.57 5.30 3.62
N ASP A 204 6.14 4.95 4.78
CA ASP A 204 7.53 4.49 4.94
C ASP A 204 7.62 2.95 4.89
N PHE A 205 6.48 2.24 4.87
CA PHE A 205 6.48 0.78 4.77
C PHE A 205 6.79 0.34 3.34
N ARG A 206 7.86 -0.45 3.20
CA ARG A 206 8.42 -0.93 1.94
C ARG A 206 8.31 -2.45 1.83
N ILE A 207 8.02 -2.90 0.62
CA ILE A 207 7.94 -4.32 0.25
C ILE A 207 8.87 -4.55 -0.93
N LYS A 208 9.75 -5.54 -0.80
CA LYS A 208 10.66 -6.01 -1.86
C LYS A 208 10.45 -7.51 -2.09
N ALA A 209 9.96 -7.86 -3.26
CA ALA A 209 9.78 -9.23 -3.73
C ALA A 209 11.07 -9.76 -4.34
N LEU A 210 11.46 -10.96 -3.91
CA LEU A 210 12.68 -11.64 -4.30
C LEU A 210 12.35 -13.06 -4.75
N GLN A 211 13.21 -13.63 -5.58
CA GLN A 211 13.19 -15.06 -5.89
C GLN A 211 14.47 -15.70 -5.40
N ILE A 212 14.36 -16.62 -4.44
CA ILE A 212 15.50 -17.32 -3.84
C ILE A 212 15.38 -18.82 -4.06
N GLY A 213 16.52 -19.51 -4.01
CA GLY A 213 16.60 -20.96 -4.15
C GLY A 213 17.40 -21.42 -5.37
N ARG A 214 18.07 -22.57 -5.21
CA ARG A 214 18.97 -23.16 -6.21
C ARG A 214 18.23 -24.03 -7.22
N LEU A 215 17.29 -24.84 -6.74
CA LEU A 215 16.55 -25.81 -7.55
C LEU A 215 15.16 -25.27 -7.94
N SER A 216 14.35 -24.89 -6.95
CA SER A 216 13.12 -24.11 -7.17
C SER A 216 13.38 -22.64 -6.88
N LYS A 217 12.80 -21.76 -7.70
CA LYS A 217 12.79 -20.31 -7.46
C LYS A 217 11.56 -19.97 -6.63
N THR A 218 11.74 -19.86 -5.33
CA THR A 218 10.67 -19.55 -4.39
C THR A 218 10.52 -18.04 -4.24
N LYS A 219 9.30 -17.54 -4.36
CA LYS A 219 8.97 -16.14 -4.10
C LYS A 219 9.04 -15.87 -2.60
N VAL A 220 9.86 -14.89 -2.22
CA VAL A 220 10.00 -14.39 -0.84
C VAL A 220 9.78 -12.88 -0.86
N VAL A 221 9.27 -12.33 0.22
CA VAL A 221 9.01 -10.90 0.35
C VAL A 221 9.70 -10.37 1.60
N LEU A 222 10.54 -9.37 1.41
CA LEU A 222 11.17 -8.60 2.47
C LEU A 222 10.31 -7.36 2.75
N CYS A 223 9.94 -7.18 4.02
CA CYS A 223 9.13 -6.08 4.50
C CYS A 223 9.95 -5.27 5.51
N TYR A 224 10.01 -3.95 5.37
CA TYR A 224 10.74 -3.08 6.29
C TYR A 224 10.13 -1.68 6.33
N ILE A 225 10.53 -0.87 7.31
CA ILE A 225 10.15 0.54 7.42
C ILE A 225 11.39 1.38 7.08
N GLU A 226 11.31 2.12 5.99
CA GLU A 226 12.33 3.06 5.54
C GLU A 226 12.61 4.09 6.64
N GLY A 227 13.88 4.45 6.84
CA GLY A 227 14.30 5.36 7.93
C GLY A 227 14.36 4.74 9.33
N VAL A 228 13.70 3.61 9.58
CA VAL A 228 13.76 2.88 10.86
C VAL A 228 14.73 1.70 10.78
N ALA A 229 14.63 0.88 9.73
CA ALA A 229 15.53 -0.24 9.51
C ALA A 229 16.94 0.25 9.17
N ASN A 230 17.98 -0.45 9.66
CA ASN A 230 19.36 -0.15 9.32
C ASN A 230 19.61 -0.55 7.84
N PRO A 231 20.00 0.38 6.95
CA PRO A 231 20.26 0.07 5.54
C PRO A 231 21.31 -1.03 5.33
N ASP A 232 22.30 -1.16 6.23
CA ASP A 232 23.34 -2.19 6.13
C ASP A 232 22.80 -3.62 6.39
N LEU A 233 21.58 -3.74 6.92
CA LEU A 233 20.91 -5.01 7.22
C LEU A 233 19.87 -5.44 6.17
N ILE A 234 19.65 -4.62 5.14
CA ILE A 234 18.60 -4.80 4.10
C ILE A 234 19.24 -5.26 2.78
#